data_AF-A0A4D4IZS4-F1
#
_entry.id   AF-A0A4D4IZS4-F1
#
_cell.length_a   1.000
_cell.length_b   1.000
_cell.length_c   1.000
_cell.angle_alpha   90.00
_cell.angle_beta   90.00
_cell.angle_gamma   90.00
#
_symmetry.space_group_name_H-M   'P 1'
#
loop_
_entity.id
_entity.type
_entity.pdbx_description
1 polymer ?
#
loop_
_entity_poly.entity_id
_entity_poly.type
_entity_poly.pdbx_seq_one_letter_code
_entity_poly.pdbx_strand_id
1 'polypeptide(L)'
;MRRFSAALGWLALLPTAATGCGAAATDVRPRSEPTGGSSSTATATADRTTAENLTFTGAVSGTMRKATAGSVYTCLITPGKALLVGPITGDVDGRNYDVQFKMVFGYHGAGSYLLAPDPHSGGAVNNIILQVSPTGQDDLYSVASAGTLTVDGERTGTMDVTLAGKLGQIHLSGSWTCPPDS
;
A
#
# COMPACT_ATOMS: atom_id res chain seq x y z
N MET A 1 -22.79 46.96 10.16
CA MET A 1 -22.75 46.16 11.39
C MET A 1 -21.38 45.50 11.54
N ARG A 2 -20.71 45.87 12.63
CA ARG A 2 -19.60 45.23 13.38
C ARG A 2 -18.62 44.31 12.64
N ARG A 3 -17.44 44.88 12.36
CA ARG A 3 -16.16 44.18 12.21
C ARG A 3 -15.68 43.73 13.60
N PHE A 4 -15.19 42.50 13.72
CA PHE A 4 -14.41 42.06 14.88
C PHE A 4 -12.93 41.98 14.47
N SER A 5 -12.09 42.60 15.30
CA SER A 5 -10.63 42.53 15.29
C SER A 5 -10.17 41.97 16.65
N ALA A 6 -8.87 41.65 16.69
CA ALA A 6 -8.06 41.28 17.85
C ALA A 6 -8.01 39.76 18.13
N ALA A 7 -6.88 39.14 18.45
CA ALA A 7 -5.53 39.64 18.74
C ALA A 7 -4.60 38.44 19.03
N LEU A 8 -3.28 38.67 18.89
CA LEU A 8 -2.13 38.16 19.69
C LEU A 8 -2.10 36.66 20.12
N GLY A 9 -0.98 35.93 20.06
CA GLY A 9 0.41 36.26 19.83
C GLY A 9 1.31 35.10 20.35
N TRP A 10 2.50 34.98 19.75
CA TRP A 10 3.80 34.56 20.29
C TRP A 10 3.91 33.31 21.21
N LEU A 11 4.76 32.34 20.84
CA LEU A 11 6.10 32.18 21.45
C LEU A 11 6.93 31.11 20.73
N ALA A 12 8.25 31.19 20.92
CA ALA A 12 9.29 30.60 20.11
C ALA A 12 10.08 29.48 20.82
N LEU A 13 10.82 28.71 20.01
CA LEU A 13 12.18 28.15 20.22
C LEU A 13 12.43 27.20 21.40
N LEU A 14 13.01 26.03 21.09
CA LEU A 14 14.36 25.59 21.52
C LEU A 14 14.75 24.23 20.89
N PRO A 15 15.94 24.11 20.27
CA PRO A 15 16.58 22.84 19.96
C PRO A 15 17.55 22.41 21.08
N THR A 16 17.63 21.12 21.37
CA THR A 16 18.60 20.57 22.31
C THR A 16 19.57 19.66 21.56
N ALA A 17 20.84 20.05 21.56
CA ALA A 17 21.98 19.24 21.15
C ALA A 17 22.78 18.84 22.40
N ALA A 18 23.31 17.61 22.42
CA ALA A 18 24.44 17.20 23.25
C ALA A 18 25.09 15.95 22.59
N THR A 19 26.33 16.00 22.10
CA THR A 19 27.61 15.58 22.77
C THR A 19 27.50 14.20 23.44
N GLY A 20 28.32 13.18 23.16
CA GLY A 20 29.72 13.11 22.74
C GLY A 20 30.51 12.33 23.80
N CYS A 21 31.13 11.20 23.46
CA CYS A 21 32.24 10.46 24.12
C CYS A 21 32.22 9.02 23.56
N GLY A 22 33.29 8.34 23.17
CA GLY A 22 34.71 8.54 23.45
C GLY A 22 35.30 7.24 23.99
N ALA A 23 36.27 6.69 23.26
CA ALA A 23 37.35 5.78 23.68
C ALA A 23 37.08 4.27 23.87
N ALA A 24 38.15 3.55 23.56
CA ALA A 24 38.29 2.12 23.35
C ALA A 24 39.02 1.41 24.50
N ALA A 25 39.02 0.08 24.39
CA ALA A 25 40.12 -0.86 24.68
C ALA A 25 40.06 -1.76 25.94
N THR A 26 40.33 -3.04 25.63
CA THR A 26 40.99 -4.12 26.38
C THR A 26 40.28 -4.87 27.52
N ASP A 27 39.94 -6.13 27.18
CA ASP A 27 40.38 -7.41 27.79
C ASP A 27 40.37 -7.61 29.32
N VAL A 28 39.74 -8.72 29.75
CA VAL A 28 40.16 -9.68 30.80
C VAL A 28 38.99 -10.64 31.15
N ARG A 29 39.15 -11.93 30.85
CA ARG A 29 38.38 -13.12 31.34
C ARG A 29 38.79 -13.40 32.82
N PRO A 30 38.15 -14.25 33.68
CA PRO A 30 37.12 -15.26 33.39
C PRO A 30 36.03 -15.55 34.46
N ARG A 31 35.06 -16.40 34.03
CA ARG A 31 34.29 -17.40 34.80
C ARG A 31 33.30 -16.89 35.86
N SER A 32 32.01 -17.13 35.61
CA SER A 32 31.15 -18.10 36.35
C SER A 32 29.70 -17.98 35.87
N GLU A 33 29.17 -19.08 35.29
CA GLU A 33 27.74 -19.41 35.39
C GLU A 33 27.40 -19.57 36.90
N PRO A 34 26.18 -19.26 37.38
CA PRO A 34 24.93 -19.70 36.77
C PRO A 34 23.78 -18.69 36.82
N THR A 35 22.63 -19.13 36.30
CA THR A 35 21.27 -18.66 36.61
C THR A 35 20.61 -17.84 35.51
N GLY A 36 19.77 -18.56 34.75
CA GLY A 36 18.44 -18.13 34.32
C GLY A 36 18.31 -16.70 33.79
N GLY A 37 18.28 -16.56 32.47
CA GLY A 37 17.95 -15.29 31.84
C GLY A 37 17.47 -15.52 30.43
N SER A 38 16.16 -15.70 30.30
CA SER A 38 15.35 -15.52 29.09
C SER A 38 16.02 -15.88 27.77
N SER A 39 15.67 -17.07 27.25
CA SER A 39 15.41 -17.17 25.81
C SER A 39 14.30 -16.16 25.50
N SER A 40 14.68 -14.92 25.22
CA SER A 40 13.87 -14.04 24.42
C SER A 40 13.82 -14.68 23.03
N THR A 41 12.87 -15.60 22.85
CA THR A 41 12.21 -15.77 21.57
C THR A 41 11.71 -14.38 21.19
N ALA A 42 12.57 -13.63 20.50
CA ALA A 42 12.11 -12.59 19.62
C ALA A 42 11.22 -13.33 18.63
N THR A 43 9.91 -13.33 18.91
CA THR A 43 8.91 -13.70 17.93
C THR A 43 9.19 -12.77 16.76
N ALA A 44 9.85 -13.29 15.72
CA ALA A 44 9.90 -12.62 14.44
C ALA A 44 8.44 -12.37 14.10
N THR A 45 7.98 -11.14 14.27
CA THR A 45 6.73 -10.72 13.65
C THR A 45 7.05 -10.87 12.18
N ALA A 46 6.55 -11.94 11.56
CA ALA A 46 6.74 -12.16 10.14
C ALA A 46 6.32 -10.86 9.47
N ASP A 47 7.28 -10.13 8.91
CA ASP A 47 7.00 -8.89 8.21
C ASP A 47 6.05 -9.30 7.08
N ARG A 48 4.78 -8.93 7.21
CA ARG A 48 3.68 -9.22 6.27
C ARG A 48 3.81 -8.41 4.99
N THR A 49 5.06 -8.11 4.62
CA THR A 49 5.44 -7.26 3.52
C THR A 49 5.80 -8.13 2.32
N THR A 50 5.09 -7.95 1.23
CA THR A 50 5.53 -8.41 -0.08
C THR A 50 6.30 -7.29 -0.78
N ALA A 51 7.33 -7.66 -1.52
CA ALA A 51 7.98 -6.73 -2.43
C ALA A 51 7.01 -6.47 -3.59
N GLU A 52 6.45 -5.27 -3.65
CA GLU A 52 5.67 -4.82 -4.80
C GLU A 52 6.48 -3.89 -5.68
N ASN A 53 6.21 -3.96 -6.98
CA ASN A 53 6.83 -3.11 -8.00
C ASN A 53 5.76 -2.27 -8.70
N LEU A 54 4.72 -1.85 -7.97
CA LEU A 54 3.71 -0.94 -8.50
C LEU A 54 4.28 0.47 -8.59
N THR A 55 4.40 0.98 -9.80
CA THR A 55 4.92 2.31 -10.10
C THR A 55 3.77 3.25 -10.46
N PHE A 56 3.74 4.37 -9.76
CA PHE A 56 2.83 5.49 -9.94
C PHE A 56 3.54 6.58 -10.73
N THR A 57 2.86 7.12 -11.73
CA THR A 57 3.29 8.31 -12.48
C THR A 57 2.11 9.26 -12.70
N GLY A 58 2.35 10.56 -12.86
CA GLY A 58 1.29 11.57 -13.01
C GLY A 58 1.09 12.39 -11.75
N ALA A 59 -0.17 12.57 -11.33
CA ALA A 59 -0.54 13.36 -10.14
C ALA A 59 0.02 12.79 -8.82
N VAL A 60 0.34 11.49 -8.81
CA VAL A 60 1.10 10.80 -7.77
C VAL A 60 2.26 10.11 -8.48
N SER A 61 3.46 10.23 -7.93
CA SER A 61 4.66 9.63 -8.50
C SER A 61 5.48 8.90 -7.46
N GLY A 62 5.93 7.69 -7.78
CA GLY A 62 6.77 6.88 -6.91
C GLY A 62 6.55 5.40 -7.14
N THR A 63 7.31 4.57 -6.44
CA THR A 63 7.08 3.11 -6.41
C THR A 63 6.52 2.75 -5.05
N MET A 64 5.47 1.95 -5.03
CA MET A 64 4.91 1.42 -3.80
C MET A 64 5.95 0.53 -3.11
N ARG A 65 6.33 0.92 -1.90
CA ARG A 65 7.23 0.17 -1.02
C ARG A 65 6.41 -0.47 0.09
N LYS A 66 6.78 -1.70 0.48
CA LYS A 66 6.20 -2.44 1.62
C LYS A 66 4.68 -2.64 1.48
N ALA A 67 4.28 -3.50 0.57
CA ALA A 67 2.89 -3.88 0.42
C ALA A 67 2.45 -4.80 1.56
N THR A 68 1.41 -4.40 2.28
CA THR A 68 0.87 -5.13 3.43
C THR A 68 -0.64 -5.28 3.31
N ALA A 69 -1.19 -6.27 4.02
CA ALA A 69 -2.63 -6.42 4.14
C ALA A 69 -3.24 -5.20 4.85
N GLY A 70 -4.14 -4.48 4.20
CA GLY A 70 -4.89 -3.38 4.80
C GLY A 70 -5.96 -3.85 5.81
N SER A 71 -6.73 -2.91 6.36
CA SER A 71 -7.63 -3.14 7.50
C SER A 71 -8.76 -4.14 7.27
N VAL A 72 -9.22 -4.30 6.03
CA VAL A 72 -10.30 -5.24 5.62
C VAL A 72 -9.84 -6.15 4.48
N TYR A 73 -8.56 -6.51 4.51
CA TYR A 73 -7.90 -7.24 3.44
C TYR A 73 -8.58 -8.57 3.09
N THR A 74 -8.78 -8.79 1.79
CA THR A 74 -9.09 -10.10 1.23
C THR A 74 -8.24 -10.32 -0.02
N CYS A 75 -7.77 -11.55 -0.20
CA CYS A 75 -7.26 -12.01 -1.48
C CYS A 75 -7.91 -13.34 -1.82
N LEU A 76 -9.09 -13.25 -2.41
CA LEU A 76 -9.88 -14.39 -2.84
C LEU A 76 -9.81 -14.50 -4.36
N ILE A 77 -9.13 -15.53 -4.84
CA ILE A 77 -9.02 -15.86 -6.27
C ILE A 77 -9.66 -17.22 -6.48
N THR A 78 -10.91 -17.23 -6.95
CA THR A 78 -11.65 -18.48 -7.19
C THR A 78 -12.13 -18.52 -8.64
N PRO A 79 -11.47 -19.32 -9.51
CA PRO A 79 -11.87 -19.46 -10.91
C PRO A 79 -13.37 -19.79 -11.06
N GLY A 80 -14.04 -19.13 -11.99
CA GLY A 80 -15.47 -19.29 -12.23
C GLY A 80 -16.37 -18.62 -11.19
N LYS A 81 -15.81 -17.97 -10.16
CA LYS A 81 -16.58 -17.26 -9.13
C LYS A 81 -16.20 -15.79 -9.04
N ALA A 82 -15.03 -15.49 -8.46
CA ALA A 82 -14.66 -14.13 -8.11
C ALA A 82 -13.14 -13.95 -8.05
N LEU A 83 -12.74 -12.71 -8.32
CA LEU A 83 -11.41 -12.18 -8.04
C LEU A 83 -11.63 -10.99 -7.10
N LEU A 84 -11.22 -11.08 -5.85
CA LEU A 84 -11.28 -9.99 -4.87
C LEU A 84 -9.89 -9.82 -4.28
N VAL A 85 -9.24 -8.68 -4.50
CA VAL A 85 -7.90 -8.40 -3.99
C VAL A 85 -7.87 -7.02 -3.34
N GLY A 86 -7.36 -6.98 -2.12
CA GLY A 86 -7.07 -5.76 -1.38
C GLY A 86 -8.00 -5.49 -0.20
N PRO A 87 -7.85 -4.33 0.46
CA PRO A 87 -6.83 -3.31 0.16
C PRO A 87 -5.41 -3.82 0.43
N ILE A 88 -4.53 -3.64 -0.55
CA ILE A 88 -3.08 -3.77 -0.39
C ILE A 88 -2.56 -2.37 -0.07
N THR A 89 -2.00 -2.20 1.12
CA THR A 89 -1.51 -0.91 1.60
C THR A 89 -0.01 -0.82 1.42
N GLY A 90 0.48 0.25 0.81
CA GLY A 90 1.92 0.51 0.69
C GLY A 90 2.27 1.99 0.63
N ASP A 91 3.55 2.30 0.90
CA ASP A 91 4.08 3.66 0.91
C ASP A 91 4.50 4.09 -0.50
N VAL A 92 4.00 5.24 -0.96
CA VAL A 92 4.39 5.91 -2.20
C VAL A 92 4.79 7.34 -1.82
N ASP A 93 6.09 7.61 -1.89
CA ASP A 93 6.67 8.94 -1.58
C ASP A 93 6.27 9.49 -0.18
N GLY A 94 6.33 8.63 0.84
CA GLY A 94 6.02 9.01 2.23
C GLY A 94 4.52 9.08 2.54
N ARG A 95 3.65 8.59 1.65
CA ARG A 95 2.20 8.50 1.85
C ARG A 95 1.72 7.07 1.63
N ASN A 96 0.84 6.59 2.50
CA ASN A 96 0.22 5.29 2.33
C ASN A 96 -0.93 5.34 1.32
N TYR A 97 -0.95 4.39 0.41
CA TYR A 97 -2.02 4.18 -0.56
C TYR A 97 -2.56 2.76 -0.43
N ASP A 98 -3.88 2.66 -0.54
CA ASP A 98 -4.61 1.40 -0.62
C ASP A 98 -4.94 1.11 -2.08
N VAL A 99 -4.50 -0.03 -2.59
CA VAL A 99 -4.84 -0.55 -3.92
C VAL A 99 -5.79 -1.72 -3.76
N GLN A 100 -6.93 -1.69 -4.44
CA GLN A 100 -7.89 -2.79 -4.43
C GLN A 100 -8.51 -3.00 -5.80
N PHE A 101 -8.73 -4.25 -6.17
CA PHE A 101 -9.46 -4.58 -7.38
C PHE A 101 -10.36 -5.79 -7.18
N LYS A 102 -11.51 -5.75 -7.84
CA LYS A 102 -12.50 -6.82 -7.76
C LYS A 102 -13.20 -7.07 -9.08
N MET A 103 -13.44 -8.35 -9.36
CA MET A 103 -14.31 -8.86 -10.39
C MET A 103 -15.29 -9.84 -9.74
N VAL A 104 -16.57 -9.46 -9.70
CA VAL A 104 -17.64 -10.27 -9.08
C VAL A 104 -18.22 -11.29 -10.08
N PHE A 105 -18.11 -11.01 -11.38
CA PHE A 105 -18.55 -11.91 -12.45
C PHE A 105 -17.55 -11.87 -13.61
N GLY A 106 -17.28 -13.02 -14.24
CA GLY A 106 -16.43 -13.12 -15.43
C GLY A 106 -14.99 -13.59 -15.18
N TYR A 107 -14.60 -13.83 -13.92
CA TYR A 107 -13.28 -14.35 -13.60
C TYR A 107 -13.20 -15.83 -13.99
N HIS A 108 -12.38 -16.15 -14.98
CA HIS A 108 -12.28 -17.49 -15.56
C HIS A 108 -10.93 -18.18 -15.26
N GLY A 109 -10.09 -17.57 -14.41
CA GLY A 109 -8.80 -18.11 -14.01
C GLY A 109 -7.64 -17.18 -14.37
N ALA A 110 -6.43 -17.73 -14.39
CA ALA A 110 -5.26 -16.97 -14.83
C ALA A 110 -5.46 -16.46 -16.27
N GLY A 111 -4.95 -15.26 -16.55
CA GLY A 111 -5.11 -14.61 -17.84
C GLY A 111 -5.08 -13.09 -17.75
N SER A 112 -5.19 -12.46 -18.92
CA SER A 112 -5.27 -11.01 -19.04
C SER A 112 -6.70 -10.54 -19.17
N TYR A 113 -7.02 -9.51 -18.42
CA TYR A 113 -8.33 -8.91 -18.32
C TYR A 113 -8.26 -7.43 -18.67
N LEU A 114 -9.25 -6.95 -19.40
CA LEU A 114 -9.37 -5.53 -19.71
C LEU A 114 -9.96 -4.79 -18.52
N LEU A 115 -9.22 -3.80 -18.04
CA LEU A 115 -9.72 -2.75 -17.18
C LEU A 115 -10.38 -1.72 -18.08
N ALA A 116 -11.61 -1.33 -17.80
CA ALA A 116 -12.30 -0.29 -18.53
C ALA A 116 -12.94 0.68 -17.53
N PRO A 117 -13.20 1.94 -17.92
CA PRO A 117 -14.01 2.84 -17.12
C PRO A 117 -15.35 2.18 -16.78
N ASP A 118 -15.79 2.34 -15.53
CA ASP A 118 -16.98 1.68 -15.01
C ASP A 118 -18.22 1.97 -15.90
N PRO A 119 -18.86 0.94 -16.50
CA PRO A 119 -19.98 1.10 -17.42
C PRO A 119 -21.32 1.33 -16.72
N HIS A 120 -21.38 2.14 -15.66
CA HIS A 120 -22.67 2.67 -15.15
C HIS A 120 -23.45 3.44 -16.25
N SER A 121 -22.90 3.56 -17.46
CA SER A 121 -23.50 3.90 -18.76
C SER A 121 -23.94 2.69 -19.62
N GLY A 122 -24.49 1.62 -19.02
CA GLY A 122 -25.43 0.71 -19.71
C GLY A 122 -24.86 -0.30 -20.72
N GLY A 123 -23.61 -0.75 -20.57
CA GLY A 123 -23.02 -1.75 -21.46
C GLY A 123 -22.14 -2.75 -20.74
N ALA A 124 -22.65 -3.95 -20.48
CA ALA A 124 -21.90 -5.07 -19.93
C ALA A 124 -20.81 -5.54 -20.91
N VAL A 125 -19.54 -5.56 -20.48
CA VAL A 125 -18.59 -6.63 -20.85
C VAL A 125 -17.33 -6.72 -19.98
N ASN A 126 -16.93 -5.70 -19.20
CA ASN A 126 -15.74 -5.80 -18.32
C ASN A 126 -16.02 -5.25 -16.91
N ASN A 127 -16.10 -6.13 -15.92
CA ASN A 127 -16.55 -5.85 -14.55
C ASN A 127 -15.40 -5.74 -13.53
N ILE A 128 -14.21 -5.29 -13.92
CA ILE A 128 -13.15 -5.05 -12.94
C ILE A 128 -13.29 -3.64 -12.41
N ILE A 129 -13.59 -3.54 -11.13
CA ILE A 129 -13.48 -2.30 -10.37
C ILE A 129 -12.06 -2.30 -9.80
N LEU A 130 -11.20 -1.40 -10.29
CA LEU A 130 -9.89 -1.09 -9.70
C LEU A 130 -9.94 0.31 -9.10
N GLN A 131 -9.49 0.41 -7.86
CA GLN A 131 -9.51 1.62 -7.06
C GLN A 131 -8.17 1.81 -6.34
N VAL A 132 -7.73 3.06 -6.28
CA VAL A 132 -6.61 3.49 -5.45
C VAL A 132 -7.02 4.68 -4.62
N SER A 133 -6.69 4.69 -3.33
CA SER A 133 -6.95 5.82 -2.45
C SER A 133 -5.80 6.06 -1.48
N PRO A 134 -5.44 7.31 -1.13
CA PRO A 134 -4.61 7.56 0.04
C PRO A 134 -5.32 7.03 1.29
N THR A 135 -4.62 6.26 2.12
CA THR A 135 -5.21 5.63 3.30
C THR A 135 -5.79 6.67 4.25
N GLY A 136 -7.06 6.49 4.63
CA GLY A 136 -7.77 7.39 5.54
C GLY A 136 -8.26 8.70 4.93
N GLN A 137 -8.23 8.83 3.60
CA GLN A 137 -8.76 10.01 2.87
C GLN A 137 -9.87 9.63 1.90
N ASP A 138 -10.77 10.58 1.64
CA ASP A 138 -11.88 10.45 0.68
C ASP A 138 -11.45 10.86 -0.75
N ASP A 139 -10.20 10.55 -1.11
CA ASP A 139 -9.64 10.80 -2.43
C ASP A 139 -9.50 9.47 -3.16
N LEU A 140 -10.34 9.23 -4.16
CA LEU A 140 -10.39 7.98 -4.92
C LEU A 140 -9.91 8.20 -6.36
N TYR A 141 -9.02 7.32 -6.82
CA TYR A 141 -8.66 7.14 -8.22
C TYR A 141 -9.32 5.88 -8.75
N SER A 142 -10.02 6.00 -9.88
CA SER A 142 -10.71 4.90 -10.56
C SER A 142 -10.30 4.83 -12.03
N VAL A 143 -10.51 3.70 -12.69
CA VAL A 143 -10.13 3.47 -14.10
C VAL A 143 -10.69 4.58 -15.00
N ALA A 144 -9.79 5.29 -15.69
CA ALA A 144 -10.12 6.43 -16.54
C ALA A 144 -10.06 6.11 -18.03
N SER A 145 -9.20 5.17 -18.41
CA SER A 145 -9.10 4.64 -19.77
C SER A 145 -8.91 3.13 -19.73
N ALA A 146 -9.05 2.48 -20.89
CA ALA A 146 -8.77 1.06 -20.99
C ALA A 146 -7.34 0.76 -20.51
N GLY A 147 -7.18 -0.32 -19.76
CA GLY A 147 -5.92 -0.83 -19.23
C GLY A 147 -5.97 -2.35 -19.14
N THR A 148 -4.91 -2.95 -18.58
CA THR A 148 -4.78 -4.40 -18.46
C THR A 148 -4.49 -4.80 -17.03
N LEU A 149 -5.10 -5.91 -16.61
CA LEU A 149 -4.79 -6.64 -15.40
C LEU A 149 -4.47 -8.07 -15.81
N THR A 150 -3.29 -8.56 -15.49
CA THR A 150 -2.96 -9.99 -15.63
C THR A 150 -3.03 -10.64 -14.27
N VAL A 151 -3.57 -11.85 -14.22
CA VAL A 151 -3.59 -12.72 -13.05
C VAL A 151 -2.83 -13.99 -13.41
N ASP A 152 -1.78 -14.34 -12.67
CA ASP A 152 -0.93 -15.49 -13.00
C ASP A 152 -1.41 -16.79 -12.34
N GLY A 153 -2.43 -16.71 -11.48
CA GLY A 153 -3.07 -17.85 -10.82
C GLY A 153 -2.58 -18.14 -9.40
N GLU A 154 -1.46 -17.54 -8.98
CA GLU A 154 -0.82 -17.77 -7.67
C GLU A 154 -0.86 -16.53 -6.77
N ARG A 155 -2.00 -15.83 -6.74
CA ARG A 155 -2.19 -14.59 -5.95
C ARG A 155 -1.23 -13.45 -6.34
N THR A 156 -0.78 -13.49 -7.59
CA THR A 156 0.13 -12.54 -8.21
C THR A 156 -0.41 -12.12 -9.58
N GLY A 157 0.16 -11.04 -10.09
CA GLY A 157 -0.02 -10.67 -11.48
C GLY A 157 0.59 -9.31 -11.79
N THR A 158 0.15 -8.72 -12.89
CA THR A 158 0.60 -7.39 -13.34
C THR A 158 -0.57 -6.49 -13.64
N MET A 159 -0.33 -5.18 -13.63
CA MET A 159 -1.30 -4.19 -14.10
C MET A 159 -0.60 -3.10 -14.90
N ASP A 160 -1.35 -2.51 -15.83
CA ASP A 160 -0.97 -1.34 -16.63
C ASP A 160 -2.26 -0.56 -16.93
N VAL A 161 -2.45 0.56 -16.26
CA VAL A 161 -3.74 1.27 -16.27
C VAL A 161 -3.60 2.74 -15.89
N THR A 162 -4.40 3.57 -16.55
CA THR A 162 -4.57 4.97 -16.17
C THR A 162 -5.84 5.13 -15.33
N LEU A 163 -5.66 5.74 -14.15
CA LEU A 163 -6.72 6.07 -13.21
C LEU A 163 -6.89 7.59 -13.14
N ALA A 164 -8.10 8.05 -12.85
CA ALA A 164 -8.41 9.46 -12.61
C ALA A 164 -9.05 9.60 -11.23
N GLY A 165 -8.64 10.67 -10.54
CA GLY A 165 -9.20 11.08 -9.27
C GLY A 165 -9.24 12.60 -9.17
N LYS A 166 -9.61 13.10 -8.00
CA LYS A 166 -9.78 14.53 -7.74
C LYS A 166 -8.53 15.37 -8.03
N LEU A 167 -7.34 14.83 -7.77
CA LEU A 167 -6.07 15.55 -7.94
C LEU A 167 -5.46 15.41 -9.35
N GLY A 168 -6.11 14.65 -10.23
CA GLY A 168 -5.66 14.44 -11.61
C GLY A 168 -5.58 12.96 -11.98
N GLN A 169 -4.79 12.67 -13.02
CA GLN A 169 -4.59 11.31 -13.51
C GLN A 169 -3.32 10.70 -12.93
N ILE A 170 -3.37 9.40 -12.65
CA ILE A 170 -2.21 8.59 -12.34
C ILE A 170 -2.15 7.43 -13.32
N HIS A 171 -0.96 7.05 -13.73
CA HIS A 171 -0.71 5.81 -14.46
C HIS A 171 0.00 4.84 -13.52
N LEU A 172 -0.62 3.67 -13.36
CA LEU A 172 -0.22 2.60 -12.46
C LEU A 172 0.26 1.42 -13.30
N SER A 173 1.50 1.01 -13.09
CA SER A 173 2.11 -0.10 -13.83
C SER A 173 2.96 -0.99 -12.93
N GLY A 174 3.07 -2.28 -13.24
CA GLY A 174 4.00 -3.20 -12.59
C GLY A 174 3.34 -4.44 -12.02
N SER A 175 4.06 -5.15 -11.13
CA SER A 175 3.60 -6.39 -10.52
C SER A 175 2.95 -6.16 -9.16
N TRP A 176 1.83 -6.84 -8.93
CA TRP A 176 1.15 -6.92 -7.65
C TRP A 176 1.27 -8.32 -7.06
N THR A 177 1.23 -8.42 -5.74
CA THR A 177 1.25 -9.70 -5.05
C THR A 177 0.45 -9.57 -3.78
N CYS A 178 -0.54 -10.44 -3.61
CA CYS A 178 -1.30 -10.54 -2.39
C CYS A 178 -0.36 -10.73 -1.18
N PRO A 179 -0.41 -9.83 -0.18
CA PRO A 179 0.23 -10.06 1.09
C PRO A 179 -0.24 -11.38 1.74
N PRO A 180 0.58 -12.01 2.61
CA PRO A 180 0.17 -13.21 3.34
C PRO A 180 -1.12 -12.99 4.13
N ASP A 181 -1.99 -13.99 4.17
CA ASP A 181 -3.17 -13.98 5.04
C ASP A 181 -2.74 -14.03 6.52
N SER A 182 -3.56 -13.46 7.40
CA SER A 182 -3.38 -13.49 8.86
C SER A 182 -3.81 -14.79 9.49
#